data_AF-A0A1V5UXP0-F1
#
_entry.id   AF-A0A1V5UXP0-F1
#
_cell.length_a   1.000
_cell.length_b   1.000
_cell.length_c   1.000
_cell.angle_alpha   90.00
_cell.angle_beta   90.00
_cell.angle_gamma   90.00
#
_symmetry.space_group_name_H-M   'P 1'
#
loop_
_entity.id
_entity.type
_entity.pdbx_description
1 polymer ?
#
loop_
_entity_poly.entity_id
_entity_poly.type
_entity_poly.pdbx_seq_one_letter_code
_entity_poly.pdbx_strand_id
1 'polypeptide(L)'
;MKEIVMRFWPGVNEQQVYIFLLGVFAGLVIVFVLFLLIGVLYLIVRNSRKVRGITLAAPHGSLFIAASAIADLVRSLESEFPELRILKIFLVSEKKLPVLRVKLVYAPGGHSMMTLADDFQTRTLEILKDSFGIENIQRIDLIVPKGTGKIR
;
A
#
# COMPACT_ATOMS: atom_id res chain seq x y z
N MET A 1 5.14 -46.08 8.90
CA MET A 1 6.35 -45.54 8.23
C MET A 1 7.60 -46.38 8.53
N LYS A 2 7.88 -46.75 9.80
CA LYS A 2 9.01 -47.63 10.15
C LYS A 2 8.97 -49.02 9.50
N GLU A 3 7.82 -49.69 9.51
CA GLU A 3 7.65 -51.00 8.84
C GLU A 3 7.86 -50.93 7.33
N ILE A 4 7.50 -49.82 6.68
CA ILE A 4 7.69 -49.62 5.23
C ILE A 4 9.18 -49.48 4.92
N VAL A 5 9.94 -48.75 5.74
CA VAL A 5 11.39 -48.57 5.59
C VAL A 5 12.15 -49.87 5.85
N MET A 6 11.77 -50.62 6.89
CA MET A 6 12.37 -51.93 7.18
C MET A 6 12.07 -52.97 6.10
N ARG A 7 10.89 -52.92 5.48
CA ARG A 7 10.53 -53.79 4.35
C ARG A 7 11.32 -53.47 3.08
N PHE A 8 11.70 -52.21 2.88
CA PHE A 8 12.51 -51.78 1.72
C PHE A 8 14.02 -51.97 1.93
N TRP A 9 14.49 -52.00 3.18
CA TRP A 9 15.92 -52.11 3.53
C TRP A 9 16.15 -53.17 4.63
N PRO A 10 16.15 -54.46 4.27
CA PRO A 10 16.38 -55.54 5.23
C PRO A 10 17.83 -55.49 5.74
N GLY A 11 18.02 -55.33 7.05
CA GLY A 11 19.33 -55.23 7.71
C GLY A 11 19.60 -53.91 8.43
N VAL A 12 18.70 -52.93 8.34
CA VAL A 12 18.83 -51.64 9.03
C VAL A 12 18.29 -51.74 10.46
N ASN A 13 19.12 -51.35 11.42
CA ASN A 13 18.78 -51.40 12.85
C ASN A 13 17.71 -50.35 13.19
N GLU A 14 16.81 -50.62 14.16
CA GLU A 14 15.68 -49.71 14.43
C GLU A 14 16.14 -48.27 14.70
N GLN A 15 17.23 -48.12 15.44
CA GLN A 15 17.84 -46.81 15.76
C GLN A 15 18.22 -46.01 14.51
N GLN A 16 18.73 -46.65 13.46
CA GLN A 16 19.09 -45.97 12.21
C GLN A 16 17.84 -45.46 11.47
N VAL A 17 16.75 -46.24 11.51
CA VAL A 17 15.45 -45.83 10.96
C VAL A 17 14.91 -44.61 11.72
N TYR A 18 15.03 -44.58 13.05
CA TYR A 18 14.61 -43.42 13.85
C TYR A 18 15.40 -42.16 13.50
N ILE A 19 16.73 -42.23 13.42
CA ILE A 19 17.59 -41.07 13.10
C ILE A 19 17.26 -40.54 11.70
N PHE A 20 17.05 -41.42 10.73
CA PHE A 20 16.66 -41.05 9.37
C PHE A 20 15.32 -40.31 9.33
N LEU A 21 14.29 -40.87 9.99
CA LEU A 21 12.97 -40.23 10.10
C LEU A 21 13.06 -38.86 10.78
N LEU A 22 13.86 -38.75 11.84
CA LEU A 22 14.06 -37.50 12.58
C LEU A 22 14.71 -36.43 11.69
N GLY A 23 15.69 -36.82 10.87
CA GLY A 23 16.32 -35.95 9.87
C GLY A 23 15.32 -35.48 8.79
N VAL A 24 14.48 -36.37 8.28
CA VAL A 24 13.44 -36.03 7.30
C VAL A 24 12.42 -35.05 7.90
N PHE A 25 11.95 -35.30 9.12
CA PHE A 25 11.04 -34.39 9.83
C PHE A 25 11.68 -33.02 10.08
N ALA A 26 12.93 -32.98 10.54
CA ALA A 26 13.66 -31.74 10.75
C ALA A 26 13.79 -30.93 9.44
N GLY A 27 14.14 -31.60 8.34
CA GLY A 27 14.21 -30.98 7.02
C GLY A 27 12.86 -30.41 6.56
N LEU A 28 11.78 -31.17 6.75
CA LEU A 28 10.43 -30.73 6.38
C LEU A 28 10.01 -29.47 7.17
N VAL A 29 10.31 -29.44 8.48
CA VAL A 29 10.03 -28.29 9.34
C VAL A 29 10.81 -27.06 8.87
N ILE A 30 12.09 -27.21 8.53
CA ILE A 30 12.92 -26.09 8.05
C ILE A 30 12.36 -25.52 6.73
N VAL A 31 11.99 -26.39 5.79
CA VAL A 31 11.39 -25.97 4.51
C VAL A 31 10.07 -25.23 4.73
N PHE A 32 9.23 -25.74 5.65
CA PHE A 32 7.95 -25.12 5.98
C PHE A 32 8.14 -23.73 6.61
N VAL A 33 9.08 -23.59 7.55
CA VAL A 33 9.42 -22.30 8.18
C VAL A 33 9.95 -21.30 7.15
N LEU A 34 10.80 -21.75 6.22
CA LEU A 34 11.33 -20.90 5.16
C LEU A 34 10.21 -20.39 4.24
N PHE A 35 9.27 -21.25 3.88
CA PHE A 35 8.12 -20.88 3.04
C PHE A 35 7.22 -19.84 3.73
N LEU A 36 7.00 -20.01 5.04
CA LEU A 36 6.23 -19.10 5.86
C LEU A 36 6.92 -17.72 5.94
N LEU A 37 8.24 -17.68 6.15
CA LEU A 37 9.04 -16.45 6.13
C LEU A 37 8.95 -15.72 4.78
N ILE A 38 9.06 -16.44 3.66
CA ILE A 38 8.94 -15.86 2.32
C ILE A 38 7.53 -15.28 2.12
N GLY A 39 6.48 -15.99 2.55
CA GLY A 39 5.11 -15.52 2.46
C GLY A 39 4.86 -14.24 3.27
N VAL A 40 5.38 -14.17 4.49
CA VAL A 40 5.30 -12.97 5.34
C VAL A 40 6.07 -11.81 4.71
N LEU A 41 7.28 -12.05 4.20
CA LEU A 41 8.08 -11.01 3.55
C LEU A 41 7.37 -10.48 2.29
N TYR A 42 6.77 -11.36 1.50
CA TYR A 42 5.99 -10.98 0.33
C TYR A 42 4.78 -10.11 0.70
N LEU A 43 4.06 -10.45 1.78
CA LEU A 43 2.94 -9.64 2.28
C LEU A 43 3.40 -8.25 2.73
N ILE A 44 4.52 -8.15 3.43
CA ILE A 44 5.08 -6.86 3.89
C ILE A 44 5.52 -6.00 2.70
N VAL A 45 6.16 -6.59 1.68
CA VAL A 45 6.60 -5.87 0.48
C VAL A 45 5.42 -5.43 -0.37
N ARG A 46 4.35 -6.23 -0.44
CA ARG A 46 3.13 -5.92 -1.20
C ARG A 46 2.26 -4.86 -0.53
N ASN A 47 2.42 -4.63 0.79
CA ASN A 47 1.65 -3.62 1.49
C ASN A 47 2.04 -2.22 1.01
N SER A 48 1.04 -1.41 0.64
CA SER A 48 1.20 -0.13 -0.05
C SER A 48 2.17 0.80 0.68
N ARG A 49 3.37 1.01 0.11
CA ARG A 49 4.40 1.85 0.72
C ARG A 49 4.10 3.32 0.44
N LYS A 50 4.25 4.16 1.46
CA LYS A 50 4.26 5.62 1.28
C LYS A 50 5.38 5.99 0.31
N VAL A 51 5.07 6.78 -0.70
CA VAL A 51 6.06 7.23 -1.68
C VAL A 51 6.53 8.61 -1.30
N ARG A 52 7.82 8.88 -1.53
CA ARG A 52 8.40 10.21 -1.30
C ARG A 52 8.03 11.22 -2.41
N GLY A 53 7.54 10.77 -3.55
CA GLY A 53 7.20 11.62 -4.70
C GLY A 53 6.87 10.81 -5.94
N ILE A 54 6.60 11.50 -7.04
CA ILE A 54 6.34 10.92 -8.36
C ILE A 54 7.48 11.32 -9.28
N THR A 55 8.06 10.34 -9.99
CA THR A 55 9.03 10.61 -11.05
C THR A 55 8.30 10.57 -12.39
N LEU A 56 8.32 11.67 -13.12
CA LEU A 56 7.82 11.76 -14.49
C LEU A 56 9.00 11.63 -15.46
N ALA A 57 8.81 10.84 -16.52
CA ALA A 57 9.75 10.81 -17.63
C ALA A 57 9.50 12.02 -18.54
N ALA A 58 10.53 12.82 -18.79
CA ALA A 58 10.49 13.99 -19.65
C ALA A 58 11.35 13.75 -20.90
N PRO A 59 11.13 14.47 -22.02
CA PRO A 59 11.89 14.27 -23.26
C PRO A 59 13.41 14.37 -23.12
N HIS A 60 13.88 15.12 -22.12
CA HIS A 60 15.30 15.36 -21.86
C HIS A 60 15.78 14.87 -20.49
N GLY A 61 15.01 14.01 -19.80
CA GLY A 61 15.42 13.48 -18.51
C GLY A 61 14.27 12.99 -17.64
N SER A 62 14.40 13.15 -16.32
CA SER A 62 13.37 12.77 -15.36
C SER A 62 13.09 13.92 -14.41
N LEU A 63 11.81 14.21 -14.17
CA LEU A 63 11.36 15.21 -13.23
C LEU A 63 10.84 14.51 -11.97
N PHE A 64 11.47 14.74 -10.83
CA PHE A 64 11.00 14.23 -9.55
C PHE A 64 10.19 15.29 -8.82
N ILE A 65 8.92 15.01 -8.59
CA ILE A 65 8.01 15.87 -7.84
C ILE A 65 7.83 15.29 -6.45
N ALA A 66 8.28 16.01 -5.43
CA ALA A 66 8.17 15.59 -4.04
C ALA A 66 6.70 15.49 -3.60
N ALA A 67 6.39 14.52 -2.75
CA ALA A 67 5.05 14.36 -2.19
C ALA A 67 4.61 15.57 -1.37
N SER A 68 5.55 16.35 -0.83
CA SER A 68 5.26 17.63 -0.17
C SER A 68 4.73 18.67 -1.15
N ALA A 69 5.34 18.81 -2.34
CA ALA A 69 4.88 19.76 -3.34
C ALA A 69 3.46 19.39 -3.85
N ILE A 70 3.20 18.09 -4.05
CA ILE A 70 1.85 17.61 -4.36
C ILE A 70 0.88 17.94 -3.21
N ALA A 71 1.29 17.72 -1.96
CA ALA A 71 0.46 18.04 -0.81
C ALA A 71 0.17 19.53 -0.69
N ASP A 72 1.15 20.40 -0.93
CA ASP A 72 0.98 21.84 -0.86
C ASP A 72 0.03 22.35 -1.95
N LEU A 73 0.13 21.80 -3.17
CA LEU A 73 -0.78 22.13 -4.28
C LEU A 73 -2.22 21.64 -4.02
N VAL A 74 -2.38 20.43 -3.49
CA VAL A 74 -3.72 19.93 -3.12
C VAL A 74 -4.28 20.73 -1.95
N ARG A 75 -3.42 21.22 -1.05
CA ARG A 75 -3.84 22.05 0.08
C ARG A 75 -4.27 23.44 -0.32
N SER A 76 -3.74 24.00 -1.42
CA SER A 76 -4.23 25.29 -1.93
C SER A 76 -5.68 25.22 -2.42
N LEU A 77 -6.20 24.03 -2.76
CA LEU A 77 -7.61 23.84 -3.10
C LEU A 77 -8.55 23.96 -1.89
N GLU A 78 -8.04 23.89 -0.65
CA GLU A 78 -8.86 23.99 0.56
C GLU A 78 -9.68 25.31 0.60
N SER A 79 -9.16 26.40 0.02
CA SER A 79 -9.89 27.67 -0.07
C SER A 79 -11.09 27.67 -1.01
N GLU A 80 -11.12 26.77 -2.00
CA GLU A 80 -12.25 26.63 -2.94
C GLU A 80 -13.42 25.85 -2.32
N PHE A 81 -13.15 25.08 -1.25
CA PHE A 81 -14.12 24.19 -0.62
C PHE A 81 -14.26 24.47 0.88
N PRO A 82 -14.99 25.52 1.29
CA PRO A 82 -15.12 25.90 2.70
C PRO A 82 -15.79 24.83 3.59
N GLU A 83 -16.55 23.91 2.99
CA GLU A 83 -17.18 22.77 3.67
C GLU A 83 -16.19 21.62 3.93
N LEU A 84 -14.99 21.66 3.37
CA LEU A 84 -13.95 20.64 3.50
C LEU A 84 -12.72 21.21 4.20
N ARG A 85 -12.28 20.52 5.26
CA ARG A 85 -11.01 20.84 5.93
C ARG A 85 -10.02 19.72 5.73
N ILE A 86 -8.87 20.02 5.12
CA ILE A 86 -7.85 19.03 4.82
C ILE A 86 -6.97 18.83 6.06
N LEU A 87 -6.99 17.62 6.61
CA LEU A 87 -6.16 17.27 7.76
C LEU A 87 -4.76 16.82 7.35
N LYS A 88 -4.71 15.97 6.32
CA LYS A 88 -3.45 15.34 5.90
C LYS A 88 -3.53 14.75 4.51
N ILE A 89 -2.46 14.92 3.74
CA ILE A 89 -2.34 14.36 2.40
C ILE A 89 -1.19 13.34 2.40
N PHE A 90 -1.42 12.21 1.73
CA PHE A 90 -0.44 11.14 1.59
C PHE A 90 -0.37 10.69 0.15
N LEU A 91 0.85 10.49 -0.34
CA LEU A 91 1.10 9.78 -1.58
C LEU A 91 1.51 8.33 -1.26
N VAL A 92 0.81 7.38 -1.83
CA VAL A 92 1.02 5.95 -1.62
C VAL A 92 1.23 5.27 -2.97
N SER A 93 2.12 4.28 -3.06
CA SER A 93 2.24 3.46 -4.26
C SER A 93 1.45 2.18 -4.03
N GLU A 94 0.47 1.94 -4.89
CA GLU A 94 -0.29 0.71 -4.94
C GLU A 94 -0.04 0.05 -6.29
N LYS A 95 0.47 -1.19 -6.31
CA LYS A 95 0.80 -1.91 -7.56
C LYS A 95 1.66 -1.10 -8.54
N LYS A 96 2.62 -0.32 -8.04
CA LYS A 96 3.52 0.59 -8.80
C LYS A 96 2.87 1.85 -9.37
N LEU A 97 1.59 2.10 -9.10
CA LEU A 97 0.92 3.32 -9.52
C LEU A 97 0.72 4.25 -8.32
N PRO A 98 0.86 5.58 -8.50
CA PRO A 98 0.65 6.54 -7.43
C PRO A 98 -0.85 6.71 -7.14
N VAL A 99 -1.18 6.64 -5.85
CA VAL A 99 -2.51 6.87 -5.28
C VAL A 99 -2.40 8.02 -4.28
N LEU A 100 -3.25 9.03 -4.46
CA LEU A 100 -3.33 10.16 -3.55
C LEU A 100 -4.40 9.87 -2.49
N ARG A 101 -4.04 9.92 -1.21
CA ARG A 101 -4.96 9.78 -0.09
C ARG A 101 -5.09 11.10 0.65
N VAL A 102 -6.30 11.64 0.69
CA VAL A 102 -6.58 12.91 1.37
C VAL A 102 -7.47 12.62 2.57
N LYS A 103 -6.96 12.90 3.76
CA LYS A 103 -7.75 12.89 4.99
C LYS A 103 -8.40 14.26 5.16
N LEU A 104 -9.72 14.27 5.24
CA LEU A 104 -10.49 15.49 5.34
C LEU A 104 -11.61 15.36 6.38
N VAL A 105 -12.07 16.50 6.87
CA VAL A 105 -13.28 16.64 7.68
C VAL A 105 -14.30 17.40 6.85
N TYR A 106 -15.53 16.90 6.89
CA TYR A 106 -16.65 17.52 6.21
C TYR A 106 -17.54 18.25 7.21
N ALA A 107 -17.83 19.51 6.94
CA ALA A 107 -18.84 20.30 7.61
C ALA A 107 -20.15 20.18 6.84
N PRO A 108 -21.26 19.71 7.45
CA PRO A 108 -22.54 19.70 6.77
C PRO A 108 -23.03 21.13 6.49
N GLY A 109 -22.82 21.61 5.26
CA GLY A 109 -23.18 22.95 4.77
C GLY A 109 -24.35 22.99 3.79
N GLY A 110 -24.95 21.83 3.48
CA GLY A 110 -26.13 21.71 2.61
C GLY A 110 -25.90 20.92 1.33
N HIS A 111 -24.65 20.79 0.88
CA HIS A 111 -24.28 19.95 -0.26
C HIS A 111 -24.11 18.49 0.18
N SER A 112 -24.34 17.53 -0.72
CA SER A 112 -24.01 16.12 -0.42
C SER A 112 -22.50 15.96 -0.33
N MET A 113 -22.01 15.23 0.67
CA MET A 113 -20.58 14.87 0.76
C MET A 113 -20.08 14.18 -0.51
N MET A 114 -20.95 13.44 -1.20
CA MET A 114 -20.58 12.71 -2.42
C MET A 114 -20.35 13.65 -3.60
N THR A 115 -21.16 14.69 -3.77
CA THR A 115 -20.98 15.66 -4.85
C THR A 115 -19.75 16.53 -4.61
N LEU A 116 -19.53 16.98 -3.37
CA LEU A 116 -18.31 17.71 -2.99
C LEU A 116 -17.05 16.87 -3.16
N ALA A 117 -17.13 15.57 -2.88
CA ALA A 117 -16.04 14.64 -3.10
C ALA A 117 -15.68 14.53 -4.58
N ASP A 118 -16.68 14.37 -5.45
CA ASP A 118 -16.47 14.26 -6.90
C ASP A 118 -15.91 15.56 -7.49
N ASP A 119 -16.43 16.71 -7.06
CA ASP A 119 -15.93 18.04 -7.48
C ASP A 119 -14.48 18.25 -7.03
N PHE A 120 -14.17 17.93 -5.77
CA PHE A 120 -12.81 18.03 -5.23
C PHE A 120 -11.84 17.09 -5.95
N GLN A 121 -12.24 15.86 -6.23
CA GLN A 121 -11.42 14.88 -6.96
C GLN A 121 -11.12 15.37 -8.39
N THR A 122 -12.15 15.83 -9.09
CA THR A 122 -12.03 16.36 -10.45
C THR A 122 -11.09 17.56 -10.49
N ARG A 123 -11.30 18.53 -9.58
CA ARG A 123 -10.47 19.73 -9.49
C ARG A 123 -9.03 19.41 -9.12
N THR A 124 -8.82 18.44 -8.24
CA THR A 124 -7.48 17.98 -7.87
C THR A 124 -6.75 17.37 -9.06
N LEU A 125 -7.43 16.56 -9.89
CA LEU A 125 -6.83 15.99 -11.09
C LEU A 125 -6.46 17.07 -12.12
N GLU A 126 -7.35 18.05 -12.34
CA GLU A 126 -7.08 19.18 -13.23
C GLU A 126 -5.84 19.96 -12.78
N ILE A 127 -5.76 20.35 -11.51
CA ILE A 127 -4.66 21.19 -11.03
C ILE A 127 -3.32 20.44 -11.03
N LEU A 128 -3.33 19.11 -10.79
CA LEU A 128 -2.14 18.28 -10.86
C LEU A 128 -1.66 18.08 -12.30
N LYS A 129 -2.59 18.04 -13.25
CA LYS A 129 -2.27 18.02 -14.68
C LYS A 129 -1.70 19.37 -15.12
N ASP A 130 -2.37 20.46 -14.78
CA ASP A 130 -2.00 21.81 -15.25
C ASP A 130 -0.68 22.29 -14.64
N SER A 131 -0.46 22.04 -13.35
CA SER A 131 0.72 22.55 -12.64
C SER A 131 1.95 21.68 -12.81
N PHE A 132 1.77 20.36 -12.88
CA PHE A 132 2.88 19.40 -12.83
C PHE A 132 2.93 18.45 -14.03
N GLY A 133 1.93 18.46 -14.91
CA GLY A 133 1.85 17.49 -16.01
C GLY A 133 1.61 16.05 -15.55
N ILE A 134 1.10 15.85 -14.32
CA ILE A 134 0.87 14.49 -13.79
C ILE A 134 -0.45 13.96 -14.34
N GLU A 135 -0.38 13.16 -15.40
CA GLU A 135 -1.57 12.51 -15.99
C GLU A 135 -1.86 11.13 -15.38
N ASN A 136 -0.87 10.52 -14.71
CA ASN A 136 -0.91 9.10 -14.30
C ASN A 136 -1.17 8.89 -12.80
N ILE A 137 -2.16 9.57 -12.23
CA ILE A 137 -2.65 9.24 -10.87
C ILE A 137 -3.73 8.17 -11.00
N GLN A 138 -3.54 7.03 -10.33
CA GLN A 138 -4.46 5.90 -10.47
C GLN A 138 -5.83 6.19 -9.84
N ARG A 139 -5.86 6.86 -8.69
CA ARG A 139 -7.07 7.30 -7.99
C ARG A 139 -6.76 8.28 -6.86
N ILE A 140 -7.79 9.03 -6.46
CA ILE A 140 -7.78 9.94 -5.30
C ILE A 140 -8.76 9.39 -4.26
N ASP A 141 -8.22 8.84 -3.17
CA ASP A 141 -9.01 8.27 -2.08
C ASP A 141 -9.26 9.33 -1.00
N LEU A 142 -10.53 9.70 -0.76
CA LEU A 142 -10.93 10.59 0.32
C LEU A 142 -11.25 9.79 1.58
N ILE A 143 -10.64 10.18 2.71
CA ILE A 143 -10.78 9.45 3.98
C ILE A 143 -11.35 10.39 5.03
N VAL A 144 -12.58 10.11 5.48
CA VAL A 144 -13.20 10.78 6.61
C VAL A 144 -12.83 10.01 7.89
N PRO A 145 -12.07 10.60 8.84
CA PRO A 145 -11.72 9.91 10.09
C PRO A 145 -12.95 9.75 10.98
N LYS A 146 -13.05 8.60 11.66
CA LYS A 146 -14.08 8.35 12.68
C LYS A 146 -13.73 9.12 13.95
N GLY A 147 -14.38 10.26 14.18
CA GLY A 147 -14.18 11.10 15.36
C GLY A 147 -14.38 12.57 15.03
N THR A 148 -15.01 13.31 15.94
CA THR A 148 -15.34 14.74 15.85
C THR A 148 -14.08 15.59 15.58
N GLY A 149 -13.75 15.76 14.30
CA GLY A 149 -12.96 16.89 13.85
C GLY A 149 -13.78 18.14 14.09
N LYS A 150 -13.72 18.71 15.29
CA LYS A 150 -14.28 20.04 15.54
C LYS A 150 -13.60 21.00 14.58
N ILE A 151 -14.37 21.54 13.65
CA ILE A 151 -14.02 22.73 12.91
C ILE A 151 -14.17 23.86 13.93
N ARG A 152 -13.07 24.16 14.62
CA ARG A 152 -12.87 25.46 15.26
C ARG A 152 -12.35 26.43 14.22
#